data_AF-A0A3B9Y4V0-F1
#
_entry.id   AF-A0A3B9Y4V0-F1
#
_cell.length_a   1.000
_cell.length_b   1.000
_cell.length_c   1.000
_cell.angle_alpha   90.00
_cell.angle_beta   90.00
_cell.angle_gamma   90.00
#
_symmetry.space_group_name_H-M   'P 1'
#
loop_
_entity.id
_entity.type
_entity.pdbx_description
1 polymer ?
#
loop_
_entity_poly.entity_id
_entity_poly.type
_entity_poly.pdbx_seq_one_letter_code
_entity_poly.pdbx_strand_id
1 'polypeptide(L)'
;MPSWQQGPGVANAYSTGYREVPDVSINADPQTGYDVYCSVGGCAGGGWRVLGGTSAAAPVWAAMVALANETALKANGYNLGFLNPSLYAISHGVGGTSYASSFHDIVPVQGGVNNNDYVGSNGTYPDSSMYDLATGLGSFSALSLTQSLLTLSLGGPTRTTATSTTWYFAEGFVGQKFQEYLTLENPDTKQAAQVQVQYLFATGQGPTVVHSVPPQSRATINVNSELNTPYTAPGRAVSMIVTSLNGV
;
A
#
# COMPACT_ATOMS: atom_id res chain seq x y z
N MET A 1 18.18 3.36 -0.08
CA MET A 1 16.88 4.07 0.02
C MET A 1 16.47 4.51 -1.38
N PRO A 2 15.20 4.37 -1.79
CA PRO A 2 14.74 4.89 -3.08
C PRO A 2 15.02 6.39 -3.20
N SER A 3 15.41 6.86 -4.38
CA SER A 3 15.79 8.27 -4.57
C SER A 3 14.66 9.26 -4.26
N TRP A 4 13.41 8.81 -4.28
CA TRP A 4 12.24 9.62 -3.92
C TRP A 4 11.88 9.59 -2.44
N GLN A 5 12.36 8.61 -1.66
CA GLN A 5 12.11 8.54 -0.21
C GLN A 5 13.12 9.42 0.50
N GLN A 6 12.87 10.73 0.45
CA GLN A 6 13.66 11.75 1.13
C GLN A 6 12.67 12.77 1.68
N GLY A 7 12.99 13.42 2.80
CA GLY A 7 12.04 14.32 3.45
C GLY A 7 12.43 14.67 4.87
N PRO A 8 11.84 15.72 5.45
CA PRO A 8 11.88 15.93 6.89
C PRO A 8 11.41 14.67 7.62
N GLY A 9 12.17 14.23 8.62
CA GLY A 9 11.86 13.04 9.42
C GLY A 9 12.32 11.70 8.81
N VAL A 10 12.49 11.60 7.48
CA VAL A 10 12.91 10.35 6.80
C VAL A 10 14.27 9.88 7.30
N ALA A 11 15.32 10.68 7.09
CA ALA A 11 16.64 10.36 7.65
C ALA A 11 16.69 10.78 9.13
N ASN A 12 16.57 9.80 10.02
CA ASN A 12 16.60 9.98 11.47
C ASN A 12 17.49 8.91 12.16
N ALA A 13 17.50 8.91 13.51
CA ALA A 13 18.36 8.02 14.30
C ALA A 13 18.05 6.52 14.14
N TYR A 14 16.88 6.17 13.59
CA TYR A 14 16.40 4.81 13.39
C TYR A 14 16.48 4.36 11.92
N SER A 15 16.87 5.26 11.02
CA SER A 15 17.09 4.98 9.61
C SER A 15 18.28 4.05 9.37
N THR A 16 18.12 3.12 8.43
CA THR A 16 19.17 2.15 8.05
C THR A 16 19.80 2.44 6.69
N GLY A 17 19.37 3.50 6.00
CA GLY A 17 19.77 3.81 4.63
C GLY A 17 19.10 2.93 3.57
N TYR A 18 18.19 2.03 3.95
CA TYR A 18 17.34 1.23 3.06
C TYR A 18 15.95 1.86 2.89
N ARG A 19 14.99 1.15 2.27
CA ARG A 19 13.60 1.62 2.18
C ARG A 19 12.97 1.56 3.57
N GLU A 20 12.44 2.67 4.04
CA GLU A 20 11.80 2.81 5.35
C GLU A 20 10.30 2.57 5.23
N VAL A 21 9.67 2.01 6.26
CA VAL A 21 8.23 1.67 6.28
C VAL A 21 7.56 2.24 7.54
N PRO A 22 6.26 2.59 7.49
CA PRO A 22 5.41 2.65 6.29
C PRO A 22 5.66 3.94 5.47
N ASP A 23 4.96 4.11 4.34
CA ASP A 23 4.93 5.42 3.65
C ASP A 23 3.85 6.34 4.22
N VAL A 24 2.72 5.76 4.62
CA VAL A 24 1.52 6.44 5.11
C VAL A 24 0.78 5.53 6.09
N SER A 25 -0.15 6.08 6.86
CA SER A 25 -0.97 5.36 7.82
C SER A 25 -2.42 5.82 7.79
N ILE A 26 -3.32 5.06 8.39
CA ILE A 26 -4.67 5.48 8.77
C ILE A 26 -5.15 4.53 9.88
N ASN A 27 -6.29 4.81 10.51
CA ASN A 27 -6.82 4.04 11.63
C ASN A 27 -6.72 2.53 11.40
N ALA A 28 -6.11 1.85 12.36
CA ALA A 28 -5.90 0.41 12.38
C ALA A 28 -6.20 -0.19 13.76
N ASP A 29 -6.73 0.58 14.70
CA ASP A 29 -7.02 0.10 16.05
C ASP A 29 -8.34 -0.69 16.05
N PRO A 30 -8.36 -1.98 16.45
CA PRO A 30 -9.60 -2.73 16.62
C PRO A 30 -10.56 -2.15 17.67
N GLN A 31 -10.09 -1.37 18.64
CA GLN A 31 -10.94 -0.71 19.65
C GLN A 31 -11.75 0.45 19.07
N THR A 32 -11.21 1.12 18.05
CA THR A 32 -11.87 2.18 17.28
C THR A 32 -12.01 1.77 15.81
N GLY A 33 -12.23 0.49 15.56
CA GLY A 33 -12.12 -0.11 14.24
C GLY A 33 -13.31 0.17 13.32
N TYR A 34 -13.39 -0.63 12.26
CA TYR A 34 -14.40 -0.55 11.22
C TYR A 34 -15.48 -1.61 11.45
N ASP A 35 -16.75 -1.22 11.30
CA ASP A 35 -17.87 -2.17 11.28
C ASP A 35 -17.86 -2.96 9.97
N VAL A 36 -17.60 -4.26 10.08
CA VAL A 36 -17.56 -5.19 8.95
C VAL A 36 -18.59 -6.28 9.16
N TYR A 37 -19.45 -6.46 8.17
CA TYR A 37 -20.37 -7.59 8.14
C TYR A 37 -19.64 -8.83 7.61
N CYS A 38 -19.35 -9.79 8.48
CA CYS A 38 -18.70 -11.03 8.06
C CYS A 38 -19.74 -12.09 7.70
N SER A 39 -19.85 -12.41 6.41
CA SER A 39 -20.77 -13.43 5.88
C SER A 39 -20.09 -14.72 5.40
N VAL A 40 -18.75 -14.77 5.46
CA VAL A 40 -17.94 -15.91 4.97
C VAL A 40 -17.55 -16.85 6.10
N GLY A 41 -17.29 -18.12 5.76
CA GLY A 41 -17.13 -19.23 6.73
C GLY A 41 -15.99 -19.10 7.74
N GLY A 42 -15.07 -18.14 7.57
CA GLY A 42 -14.00 -17.84 8.54
C GLY A 42 -14.47 -17.17 9.82
N CYS A 43 -15.70 -16.64 9.86
CA CYS A 43 -16.29 -16.03 11.05
C CYS A 43 -17.37 -16.92 11.65
N ALA A 44 -17.09 -17.52 12.81
CA ALA A 44 -18.06 -18.36 13.52
C ALA A 44 -19.37 -17.58 13.80
N GLY A 45 -20.46 -17.97 13.11
CA GLY A 45 -21.81 -17.41 13.32
C GLY A 45 -22.21 -16.23 12.43
N GLY A 46 -21.33 -15.75 11.54
CA GLY A 46 -21.59 -14.55 10.72
C GLY A 46 -21.82 -13.27 11.53
N GLY A 47 -22.26 -12.19 10.89
CA GLY A 47 -22.75 -10.96 11.53
C GLY A 47 -21.77 -9.77 11.55
N TRP A 48 -22.24 -8.65 12.10
CA TRP A 48 -21.46 -7.43 12.28
C TRP A 48 -20.39 -7.58 13.36
N ARG A 49 -19.18 -7.10 13.07
CA ARG A 49 -18.03 -7.10 13.97
C ARG A 49 -17.19 -5.86 13.74
N VAL A 50 -16.54 -5.37 14.79
CA VAL A 50 -15.52 -4.33 14.67
C VAL A 50 -14.19 -5.00 14.38
N LEU A 51 -13.53 -4.60 13.28
CA LEU A 51 -12.21 -5.07 12.87
C LEU A 51 -11.23 -3.90 12.74
N GLY A 52 -9.95 -4.15 12.97
CA GLY A 52 -8.89 -3.18 12.75
C GLY A 52 -7.74 -3.79 11.94
N GLY A 53 -6.52 -3.39 12.27
CA GLY A 53 -5.29 -3.79 11.61
C GLY A 53 -4.98 -2.97 10.37
N THR A 54 -3.71 -2.99 9.97
CA THR A 54 -3.27 -2.38 8.70
C THR A 54 -3.96 -3.01 7.48
N SER A 55 -4.48 -4.23 7.62
CA SER A 55 -5.37 -4.88 6.65
C SER A 55 -6.65 -4.09 6.38
N ALA A 56 -7.19 -3.35 7.36
CA ALA A 56 -8.31 -2.44 7.15
C ALA A 56 -7.84 -1.05 6.67
N ALA A 57 -6.65 -0.61 7.07
CA ALA A 57 -6.05 0.65 6.63
C ALA A 57 -5.76 0.68 5.12
N ALA A 58 -5.23 -0.42 4.57
CA ALA A 58 -4.87 -0.54 3.15
C ALA A 58 -6.05 -0.29 2.18
N PRO A 59 -7.21 -0.96 2.31
CA PRO A 59 -8.35 -0.71 1.41
C PRO A 59 -8.95 0.69 1.59
N VAL A 60 -8.81 1.33 2.75
CA VAL A 60 -9.24 2.73 2.93
C VAL A 60 -8.36 3.69 2.13
N TRP A 61 -7.04 3.49 2.16
CA TRP A 61 -6.12 4.23 1.27
C TRP A 61 -6.40 3.94 -0.21
N ALA A 62 -6.64 2.68 -0.58
CA ALA A 62 -6.99 2.32 -1.96
C ALA A 62 -8.27 3.03 -2.44
N ALA A 63 -9.30 3.11 -1.60
CA ALA A 63 -10.54 3.83 -1.91
C ALA A 63 -10.29 5.33 -2.12
N MET A 64 -9.49 5.97 -1.26
CA MET A 64 -9.12 7.38 -1.44
C MET A 64 -8.39 7.60 -2.77
N VAL A 65 -7.42 6.73 -3.11
CA VAL A 65 -6.67 6.81 -4.37
C VAL A 65 -7.59 6.58 -5.59
N ALA A 66 -8.58 5.70 -5.50
CA ALA A 66 -9.57 5.52 -6.56
C ALA A 66 -10.38 6.80 -6.84
N LEU A 67 -10.83 7.49 -5.79
CA LEU A 67 -11.54 8.77 -5.90
C LEU A 67 -10.62 9.88 -6.44
N ALA A 68 -9.36 9.91 -6.00
CA ALA A 68 -8.37 10.85 -6.51
C ALA A 68 -8.06 10.60 -8.00
N ASN A 69 -7.99 9.33 -8.43
CA ASN A 69 -7.88 8.97 -9.85
C ASN A 69 -9.10 9.42 -10.65
N GLU A 70 -10.32 9.22 -10.15
CA GLU A 70 -11.53 9.71 -10.83
C GLU A 70 -11.46 11.24 -11.03
N THR A 71 -11.00 11.97 -10.01
CA THR A 71 -10.84 13.42 -10.07
C THR A 71 -9.77 13.81 -11.10
N ALA A 72 -8.63 13.14 -11.11
CA ALA A 72 -7.54 13.35 -12.07
C ALA A 72 -7.97 13.08 -13.53
N LEU A 73 -8.72 12.00 -13.76
CA LEU A 73 -9.29 11.66 -15.06
C LEU A 73 -10.28 12.72 -15.54
N LYS A 74 -11.17 13.21 -14.67
CA LYS A 74 -12.12 14.28 -15.01
C LYS A 74 -11.44 15.62 -15.28
N ALA A 75 -10.38 15.94 -14.55
CA ALA A 75 -9.68 17.20 -14.71
C ALA A 75 -8.84 17.24 -15.99
N ASN A 76 -7.99 16.22 -16.22
CA ASN A 76 -6.96 16.28 -17.26
C ASN A 76 -6.73 14.94 -17.97
N GLY A 77 -7.60 13.94 -17.80
CA GLY A 77 -7.56 12.69 -18.56
C GLY A 77 -6.40 11.74 -18.22
N TYR A 78 -5.90 11.73 -16.98
CA TYR A 78 -4.78 10.87 -16.57
C TYR A 78 -5.04 10.14 -15.24
N ASN A 79 -4.26 9.07 -15.00
CA ASN A 79 -4.21 8.33 -13.73
C ASN A 79 -2.98 8.72 -12.90
N LEU A 80 -3.14 8.78 -11.58
CA LEU A 80 -2.09 9.15 -10.62
C LEU A 80 -0.91 8.14 -10.61
N GLY A 81 -1.22 6.85 -10.81
CA GLY A 81 -0.21 5.78 -10.91
C GLY A 81 0.54 5.53 -9.60
N PHE A 82 1.85 5.25 -9.69
CA PHE A 82 2.71 5.02 -8.52
C PHE A 82 2.86 6.31 -7.71
N LEU A 83 2.27 6.34 -6.51
CA LEU A 83 2.11 7.56 -5.71
C LEU A 83 3.34 7.95 -4.91
N ASN A 84 4.19 7.02 -4.47
CA ASN A 84 5.23 7.34 -3.48
C ASN A 84 6.07 8.56 -3.88
N PRO A 85 6.61 8.68 -5.12
CA PRO A 85 7.35 9.88 -5.50
C PRO A 85 6.57 11.19 -5.32
N SER A 86 5.28 11.19 -5.63
CA SER A 86 4.41 12.35 -5.44
C SER A 86 4.14 12.62 -3.97
N LEU A 87 3.93 11.60 -3.13
CA LEU A 87 3.68 11.78 -1.69
C LEU A 87 4.87 12.46 -1.00
N TYR A 88 6.09 12.00 -1.28
CA TYR A 88 7.29 12.64 -0.72
C TYR A 88 7.55 14.02 -1.35
N ALA A 89 7.23 14.24 -2.63
CA ALA A 89 7.28 15.57 -3.22
C ALA A 89 6.31 16.56 -2.53
N ILE A 90 5.12 16.10 -2.12
CA ILE A 90 4.18 16.90 -1.32
C ILE A 90 4.74 17.20 0.07
N SER A 91 5.41 16.23 0.70
CA SER A 91 6.11 16.44 1.98
C SER A 91 7.15 17.58 1.90
N HIS A 92 7.81 17.74 0.75
CA HIS A 92 8.75 18.84 0.46
C HIS A 92 8.10 20.15 0.00
N GLY A 93 6.77 20.19 -0.16
CA GLY A 93 6.07 21.35 -0.70
C GLY A 93 6.39 21.66 -2.17
N VAL A 94 6.79 20.65 -2.95
CA VAL A 94 7.06 20.81 -4.39
C VAL A 94 5.82 21.37 -5.08
N GLY A 95 6.01 22.30 -6.02
CA GLY A 95 4.90 22.91 -6.76
C GLY A 95 3.95 23.75 -5.90
N GLY A 96 4.37 24.17 -4.70
CA GLY A 96 3.53 24.94 -3.77
C GLY A 96 2.51 24.08 -3.02
N THR A 97 2.69 22.76 -3.01
CA THR A 97 1.91 21.85 -2.16
C THR A 97 2.25 22.04 -0.69
N SER A 98 1.43 21.48 0.21
CA SER A 98 1.65 21.60 1.65
C SER A 98 1.44 20.25 2.34
N TYR A 99 2.46 19.84 3.09
CA TYR A 99 2.40 18.66 3.95
C TYR A 99 1.26 18.80 4.98
N ALA A 100 1.25 19.90 5.74
CA ALA A 100 0.29 20.10 6.84
C ALA A 100 -1.18 20.19 6.39
N SER A 101 -1.45 20.51 5.13
CA SER A 101 -2.82 20.46 4.60
C SER A 101 -3.17 19.09 4.01
N SER A 102 -2.18 18.35 3.49
CA SER A 102 -2.40 17.09 2.78
C SER A 102 -2.37 15.87 3.70
N PHE A 103 -1.67 15.98 4.83
CA PHE A 103 -1.52 14.91 5.80
C PHE A 103 -1.86 15.39 7.21
N HIS A 104 -2.46 14.50 7.99
CA HIS A 104 -2.48 14.59 9.44
C HIS A 104 -1.23 13.89 9.95
N ASP A 105 -0.30 14.68 10.48
CA ASP A 105 0.93 14.23 11.14
C ASP A 105 0.57 13.54 12.47
N ILE A 106 1.07 12.31 12.69
CA ILE A 106 0.83 11.58 13.93
C ILE A 106 2.03 11.86 14.82
N VAL A 107 1.80 12.63 15.87
CA VAL A 107 2.84 13.10 16.78
C VAL A 107 2.60 12.60 18.20
N PRO A 108 3.66 12.51 19.02
CA PRO A 108 3.53 12.09 20.40
C PRO A 108 2.47 12.91 21.16
N VAL A 109 1.56 12.21 21.86
CA VAL A 109 0.58 12.83 22.75
C VAL A 109 0.86 12.47 24.20
N GLN A 110 0.54 13.38 25.12
CA GLN A 110 0.74 13.13 26.55
C GLN A 110 -0.12 11.94 27.01
N GLY A 111 0.52 10.92 27.58
CA GLY A 111 -0.14 9.69 28.03
C GLY A 111 -0.42 8.67 26.93
N GLY A 112 0.02 8.92 25.69
CA GLY A 112 -0.02 7.95 24.60
C GLY A 112 1.15 6.95 24.63
N VAL A 113 1.02 5.88 23.83
CA VAL A 113 2.08 4.87 23.64
C VAL A 113 3.21 5.44 22.76
N ASN A 114 2.90 6.36 21.84
CA ASN A 114 3.86 7.18 21.09
C ASN A 114 4.97 6.38 20.37
N ASN A 115 4.61 5.23 19.80
CA ASN A 115 5.47 4.35 19.01
C ASN A 115 4.65 3.32 18.22
N ASN A 116 5.30 2.52 17.38
CA ASN A 116 4.67 1.40 16.65
C ASN A 116 4.68 0.05 17.38
N ASP A 117 4.93 0.04 18.68
CA ASP A 117 5.10 -1.18 19.47
C ASP A 117 3.84 -1.53 20.25
N TYR A 118 2.86 -2.09 19.53
CA TYR A 118 1.61 -2.57 20.11
C TYR A 118 1.81 -3.76 21.08
N VAL A 119 2.90 -4.53 20.95
CA VAL A 119 3.12 -5.79 21.69
C VAL A 119 4.17 -5.69 22.81
N GLY A 120 4.68 -4.50 23.10
CA GLY A 120 5.64 -4.27 24.18
C GLY A 120 7.05 -4.84 23.93
N SER A 121 7.45 -4.92 22.68
CA SER A 121 8.77 -5.29 22.17
C SER A 121 9.81 -4.14 22.14
N ASN A 122 9.84 -3.32 23.19
CA ASN A 122 10.81 -2.25 23.47
C ASN A 122 10.72 -0.96 22.63
N GLY A 123 9.58 -0.64 21.99
CA GLY A 123 9.30 0.71 21.50
C GLY A 123 10.31 1.28 20.51
N THR A 124 10.83 0.44 19.60
CA THR A 124 12.02 0.76 18.79
C THR A 124 11.83 1.98 17.88
N TYR A 125 10.62 2.23 17.39
CA TYR A 125 10.34 3.35 16.50
C TYR A 125 9.25 4.26 17.10
N PRO A 126 9.64 5.40 17.70
CA PRO A 126 8.69 6.38 18.22
C PRO A 126 7.98 7.12 17.08
N ASP A 127 6.79 7.65 17.37
CA ASP A 127 6.19 8.68 16.53
C ASP A 127 6.97 10.00 16.69
N SER A 128 7.02 10.79 15.62
CA SER A 128 7.71 12.08 15.62
C SER A 128 7.15 12.99 14.55
N SER A 129 7.43 14.29 14.61
CA SER A 129 6.91 15.20 13.59
C SER A 129 7.43 14.85 12.19
N MET A 130 6.56 15.01 11.20
CA MET A 130 6.77 14.74 9.78
C MET A 130 6.77 13.23 9.47
N TYR A 131 7.82 12.72 8.82
CA TYR A 131 7.95 11.29 8.59
C TYR A 131 8.52 10.60 9.82
N ASP A 132 7.94 9.46 10.21
CA ASP A 132 8.55 8.51 11.13
C ASP A 132 8.32 7.05 10.71
N LEU A 133 9.07 6.11 11.32
CA LEU A 133 8.93 4.68 11.02
C LEU A 133 7.73 4.02 11.71
N ALA A 134 6.91 4.79 12.45
CA ALA A 134 5.70 4.29 13.06
C ALA A 134 4.47 4.48 12.16
N THR A 135 4.38 5.63 11.50
CA THR A 135 3.17 6.11 10.81
C THR A 135 3.45 6.71 9.44
N GLY A 136 4.72 6.78 9.03
CA GLY A 136 5.15 7.32 7.75
C GLY A 136 4.87 8.81 7.67
N LEU A 137 4.32 9.28 6.54
CA LEU A 137 3.86 10.67 6.38
C LEU A 137 2.57 10.98 7.15
N GLY A 138 1.96 9.99 7.83
CA GLY A 138 0.69 10.11 8.53
C GLY A 138 -0.53 9.75 7.67
N SER A 139 -1.70 10.22 8.08
CA SER A 139 -2.98 9.92 7.43
C SER A 139 -3.43 11.02 6.47
N PHE A 140 -4.24 10.69 5.46
CA PHE A 140 -4.63 11.68 4.45
C PHE A 140 -5.65 12.69 4.98
N SER A 141 -5.54 13.93 4.50
CA SER A 141 -6.68 14.83 4.29
C SER A 141 -7.15 14.66 2.85
N ALA A 142 -8.25 13.93 2.62
CA ALA A 142 -8.57 13.35 1.31
C ALA A 142 -8.65 14.40 0.18
N LEU A 143 -9.38 15.49 0.43
CA LEU A 143 -9.57 16.56 -0.55
C LEU A 143 -8.26 17.31 -0.82
N SER A 144 -7.57 17.72 0.23
CA SER A 144 -6.33 18.50 0.12
C SER A 144 -5.20 17.69 -0.51
N LEU A 145 -5.05 16.42 -0.14
CA LEU A 145 -4.08 15.53 -0.75
C LEU A 145 -4.39 15.30 -2.24
N THR A 146 -5.66 15.08 -2.59
CA THR A 146 -6.07 14.98 -4.01
C THR A 146 -5.68 16.23 -4.77
N GLN A 147 -5.97 17.42 -4.24
CA GLN A 147 -5.59 18.68 -4.89
C GLN A 147 -4.06 18.83 -5.04
N SER A 148 -3.29 18.47 -4.02
CA SER A 148 -1.82 18.49 -4.09
C SER A 148 -1.27 17.54 -5.15
N LEU A 149 -1.86 16.34 -5.27
CA LEU A 149 -1.51 15.37 -6.32
C LEU A 149 -1.82 15.92 -7.72
N LEU A 150 -2.97 16.60 -7.89
CA LEU A 150 -3.30 17.29 -9.14
C LEU A 150 -2.30 18.41 -9.44
N THR A 151 -1.92 19.23 -8.46
CA THR A 151 -0.93 20.31 -8.64
C THR A 151 0.41 19.76 -9.14
N LEU A 152 0.92 18.68 -8.53
CA LEU A 152 2.16 18.05 -8.98
C LEU A 152 2.05 17.47 -10.39
N SER A 153 0.89 16.90 -10.74
CA SER A 153 0.66 16.35 -12.08
C SER A 153 0.64 17.42 -13.18
N LEU A 154 0.14 18.61 -12.87
CA LEU A 154 -0.01 19.74 -13.80
C LEU A 154 1.33 20.43 -14.10
N GLY A 155 2.31 20.27 -13.22
CA GLY A 155 3.69 20.76 -13.41
C GLY A 155 4.63 19.74 -14.08
N GLY A 156 4.17 18.50 -14.32
CA GLY A 156 4.94 17.44 -14.97
C GLY A 156 4.54 17.22 -16.43
N PRO A 157 5.31 16.45 -17.22
CA PRO A 157 4.87 16.05 -18.55
C PRO A 157 3.53 15.31 -18.46
N THR A 158 2.59 15.64 -19.35
CA THR A 158 1.28 14.99 -19.45
C THR A 158 1.47 13.48 -19.47
N ARG A 159 1.07 12.79 -18.40
CA ARG A 159 1.08 11.33 -18.37
C ARG A 159 -0.06 10.84 -19.26
N THR A 160 0.23 10.67 -20.55
CA THR A 160 -0.61 9.87 -21.47
C THR A 160 -0.47 8.38 -21.22
N THR A 161 0.09 7.97 -20.08
CA THR A 161 0.51 6.60 -19.86
C THR A 161 -0.72 5.72 -19.83
N ALA A 162 -0.75 4.72 -20.71
CA ALA A 162 -1.51 3.51 -20.51
C ALA A 162 -1.35 3.06 -19.06
N THR A 163 -2.37 2.41 -18.50
CA THR A 163 -2.31 1.74 -17.21
C THR A 163 -0.93 1.10 -17.01
N SER A 164 -0.26 1.40 -15.90
CA SER A 164 1.06 0.83 -15.59
C SER A 164 1.00 -0.66 -15.83
N THR A 165 1.93 -1.21 -16.59
CA THR A 165 2.02 -2.66 -16.76
C THR A 165 2.79 -3.31 -15.62
N THR A 166 3.18 -2.56 -14.59
CA THR A 166 3.88 -3.09 -13.41
C THR A 166 3.30 -2.52 -12.12
N TRP A 167 3.06 -3.40 -11.15
CA TRP A 167 2.51 -3.11 -9.84
C TRP A 167 3.39 -3.72 -8.76
N TYR A 168 3.53 -3.01 -7.64
CA TYR A 168 4.39 -3.41 -6.52
C TYR A 168 3.52 -3.63 -5.28
N PHE A 169 3.56 -4.85 -4.74
CA PHE A 169 2.92 -5.22 -3.49
C PHE A 169 4.02 -5.38 -2.45
N ALA A 170 4.22 -4.34 -1.63
CA ALA A 170 5.33 -4.26 -0.69
C ALA A 170 5.18 -5.18 0.53
N GLU A 171 3.97 -5.73 0.76
CA GLU A 171 3.65 -6.58 1.90
C GLU A 171 2.86 -7.81 1.47
N GLY A 172 2.88 -8.83 2.33
CA GLY A 172 2.27 -10.15 2.14
C GLY A 172 2.89 -11.16 3.10
N PHE A 173 2.16 -12.23 3.42
CA PHE A 173 2.67 -13.23 4.38
C PHE A 173 2.13 -14.62 4.06
N VAL A 174 2.96 -15.65 4.20
CA VAL A 174 2.54 -17.05 4.00
C VAL A 174 2.96 -17.90 5.19
N GLY A 175 2.19 -18.96 5.48
CA GLY A 175 2.43 -19.86 6.62
C GLY A 175 1.82 -19.34 7.92
N GLN A 176 2.14 -19.97 9.05
CA GLN A 176 1.63 -19.59 10.39
C GLN A 176 0.10 -19.40 10.46
N LYS A 177 -0.64 -20.31 9.84
CA LYS A 177 -2.10 -20.26 9.73
C LYS A 177 -2.61 -19.04 8.95
N PHE A 178 -1.78 -18.50 8.06
CA PHE A 178 -2.14 -17.47 7.12
C PHE A 178 -2.05 -17.99 5.68
N GLN A 179 -3.02 -17.57 4.88
CA GLN A 179 -3.20 -17.98 3.51
C GLN A 179 -3.34 -16.72 2.65
N GLU A 180 -2.35 -16.50 1.79
CA GLU A 180 -2.28 -15.32 0.91
C GLU A 180 -2.83 -15.65 -0.48
N TYR A 181 -3.51 -14.68 -1.07
CA TYR A 181 -4.09 -14.80 -2.41
C TYR A 181 -3.82 -13.56 -3.24
N LEU A 182 -3.25 -13.75 -4.43
CA LEU A 182 -3.16 -12.70 -5.44
C LEU A 182 -4.33 -12.85 -6.41
N THR A 183 -5.13 -11.80 -6.56
CA THR A 183 -6.24 -11.79 -7.52
C THR A 183 -5.90 -10.91 -8.71
N LEU A 184 -6.02 -11.47 -9.91
CA LEU A 184 -5.75 -10.80 -11.18
C LEU A 184 -7.04 -10.73 -11.98
N GLU A 185 -7.44 -9.53 -12.39
CA GLU A 185 -8.57 -9.31 -13.28
C GLU A 185 -8.05 -8.88 -14.66
N ASN A 186 -8.55 -9.53 -15.70
CA ASN A 186 -8.32 -9.14 -17.08
C ASN A 186 -9.61 -8.57 -17.67
N PRO A 187 -9.71 -7.23 -17.79
CA PRO A 187 -10.88 -6.58 -18.36
C PRO A 187 -10.91 -6.59 -19.90
N ASP A 188 -9.81 -6.97 -20.57
CA ASP A 188 -9.75 -6.99 -22.03
C ASP A 188 -10.72 -8.01 -22.62
N THR A 189 -11.33 -7.64 -23.75
CA THR A 189 -12.41 -8.42 -24.37
C THR A 189 -11.92 -9.49 -25.33
N LYS A 190 -10.64 -9.51 -25.68
CA LYS A 190 -10.08 -10.31 -26.78
C LYS A 190 -8.78 -11.03 -26.41
N GLN A 191 -7.91 -10.40 -25.63
CA GLN A 191 -6.57 -10.90 -25.36
C GLN A 191 -6.45 -11.46 -23.96
N ALA A 192 -5.77 -12.61 -23.84
CA ALA A 192 -5.37 -13.12 -22.53
C ALA A 192 -4.20 -12.27 -22.00
N ALA A 193 -4.27 -11.86 -20.75
CA ALA A 193 -3.16 -11.19 -20.08
C ALA A 193 -2.06 -12.21 -19.74
N GLN A 194 -0.82 -11.90 -20.09
CA GLN A 194 0.36 -12.64 -19.65
C GLN A 194 0.98 -11.88 -18.47
N VAL A 195 0.80 -12.40 -17.26
CA VAL A 195 1.17 -11.70 -16.03
C VAL A 195 2.31 -12.43 -15.34
N GLN A 196 3.45 -11.76 -15.20
CA GLN A 196 4.59 -12.22 -14.43
C GLN A 196 4.45 -11.77 -12.97
N VAL A 197 4.67 -12.68 -12.03
CA VAL A 197 4.73 -12.40 -10.59
C VAL A 197 6.14 -12.75 -10.11
N GLN A 198 6.92 -11.74 -9.75
CA GLN A 198 8.21 -11.88 -9.10
C GLN A 198 8.01 -11.77 -7.59
N TYR A 199 8.23 -12.86 -6.87
CA TYR A 199 8.21 -12.85 -5.42
C TYR A 199 9.53 -12.32 -4.86
N LEU A 200 9.46 -11.64 -3.72
CA LEU A 200 10.59 -11.08 -3.01
C LEU A 200 10.51 -11.51 -1.55
N PHE A 201 11.61 -11.99 -1.00
CA PHE A 201 11.76 -12.37 0.41
C PHE A 201 12.69 -11.39 1.13
N ALA A 202 12.62 -11.36 2.45
CA ALA A 202 13.55 -10.58 3.26
C ALA A 202 15.03 -10.93 2.99
N THR A 203 15.31 -12.17 2.56
CA THR A 203 16.65 -12.67 2.23
C THR A 203 17.06 -12.43 0.77
N GLY A 204 16.21 -11.82 -0.06
CA GLY A 204 16.50 -11.54 -1.47
C GLY A 204 15.37 -11.93 -2.43
N GLN A 205 15.73 -12.17 -3.69
CA GLN A 205 14.76 -12.52 -4.73
C GLN A 205 14.14 -13.91 -4.49
N GLY A 206 12.83 -14.01 -4.63
CA GLY A 206 12.09 -15.26 -4.66
C GLY A 206 11.89 -15.79 -6.09
N PRO A 207 11.06 -16.83 -6.28
CA PRO A 207 10.76 -17.35 -7.59
C PRO A 207 9.95 -16.36 -8.44
N THR A 208 9.98 -16.57 -9.75
CA THR A 208 9.18 -15.84 -10.73
C THR A 208 8.22 -16.81 -11.40
N VAL A 209 6.93 -16.46 -11.44
CA VAL A 209 5.88 -17.30 -12.04
C VAL A 209 5.12 -16.48 -13.08
N VAL A 210 4.73 -17.10 -14.19
CA VAL A 210 3.93 -16.45 -15.23
C VAL A 210 2.55 -17.09 -15.29
N HIS A 211 1.52 -16.26 -15.28
CA HIS A 211 0.11 -16.63 -15.38
C HIS A 211 -0.49 -16.13 -16.68
N SER A 212 -1.37 -16.94 -17.25
CA SER A 212 -2.25 -16.51 -18.34
C SER A 212 -3.64 -16.29 -17.76
N VAL A 213 -4.17 -15.07 -17.86
CA VAL A 213 -5.54 -14.73 -17.43
C VAL A 213 -6.40 -14.51 -18.67
N PRO A 214 -7.39 -15.38 -18.98
CA PRO A 214 -8.22 -15.25 -20.17
C PRO A 214 -8.96 -13.89 -20.26
N PRO A 215 -9.41 -13.48 -21.46
CA PRO A 215 -10.22 -12.27 -21.62
C PRO A 215 -11.46 -12.26 -20.71
N GLN A 216 -11.86 -11.08 -20.24
CA GLN A 216 -13.04 -10.84 -19.40
C GLN A 216 -13.16 -11.81 -18.20
N SER A 217 -12.03 -12.12 -17.56
CA SER A 217 -11.97 -13.12 -16.51
C SER A 217 -11.08 -12.70 -15.36
N ARG A 218 -11.15 -13.48 -14.27
CA ARG A 218 -10.35 -13.30 -13.08
C ARG A 218 -9.63 -14.60 -12.72
N ALA A 219 -8.36 -14.50 -12.38
CA ALA A 219 -7.60 -15.58 -11.75
C ALA A 219 -7.38 -15.25 -10.26
N THR A 220 -7.48 -16.27 -9.40
CA THR A 220 -7.12 -16.15 -7.98
C THR A 220 -6.02 -17.15 -7.69
N ILE A 221 -4.82 -16.63 -7.47
CA ILE A 221 -3.58 -17.39 -7.25
C ILE A 221 -3.44 -17.64 -5.75
N ASN A 222 -3.21 -18.91 -5.37
CA ASN A 222 -2.85 -19.28 -4.01
C ASN A 222 -1.34 -19.15 -3.84
N VAL A 223 -0.90 -18.07 -3.21
CA VAL A 223 0.53 -17.73 -3.07
C VAL A 223 1.27 -18.77 -2.21
N ASN A 224 0.64 -19.29 -1.16
CA ASN A 224 1.21 -20.37 -0.34
C ASN A 224 1.58 -21.60 -1.19
N SER A 225 0.71 -21.98 -2.13
CA SER A 225 0.93 -23.13 -3.01
C SER A 225 2.11 -22.91 -3.95
N GLU A 226 2.23 -21.73 -4.56
CA GLU A 226 3.34 -21.42 -5.48
C GLU A 226 4.68 -21.37 -4.77
N LEU A 227 4.68 -20.84 -3.56
CA LEU A 227 5.86 -20.72 -2.73
C LEU A 227 6.18 -21.99 -1.93
N ASN A 228 5.44 -23.08 -2.17
CA ASN A 228 5.54 -24.35 -1.43
C ASN A 228 5.58 -24.13 0.09
N THR A 229 4.72 -23.24 0.60
CA THR A 229 4.63 -22.88 2.02
C THR A 229 3.27 -23.29 2.56
N PRO A 230 3.12 -24.52 3.09
CA PRO A 230 1.87 -24.99 3.68
C PRO A 230 1.31 -24.02 4.73
N TYR A 231 -0.01 -24.02 4.89
CA TYR A 231 -0.72 -23.19 5.88
C TYR A 231 -0.12 -23.28 7.30
N THR A 232 0.39 -24.45 7.68
CA THR A 232 0.99 -24.70 9.01
C THR A 232 2.51 -24.54 9.07
N ALA A 233 3.17 -24.20 7.96
CA ALA A 233 4.60 -24.00 7.91
C ALA A 233 5.03 -22.75 8.70
N PRO A 234 6.33 -22.60 9.03
CA PRO A 234 6.85 -21.35 9.56
C PRO A 234 6.46 -20.16 8.69
N GLY A 235 6.16 -19.03 9.33
CA GLY A 235 5.69 -17.83 8.67
C GLY A 235 6.81 -17.13 7.91
N ARG A 236 6.49 -16.57 6.76
CA ARG A 236 7.43 -15.82 5.93
C ARG A 236 6.75 -14.61 5.31
N ALA A 237 7.35 -13.44 5.52
CA ALA A 237 7.00 -12.23 4.79
C ALA A 237 7.37 -12.37 3.31
N VAL A 238 6.47 -11.94 2.44
CA VAL A 238 6.65 -11.95 0.99
C VAL A 238 6.14 -10.64 0.41
N SER A 239 6.87 -10.10 -0.56
CA SER A 239 6.40 -8.99 -1.40
C SER A 239 6.42 -9.44 -2.86
N MET A 240 5.73 -8.71 -3.74
CA MET A 240 5.54 -9.12 -5.14
C MET A 240 5.71 -7.93 -6.09
N ILE A 241 6.36 -8.18 -7.22
CA ILE A 241 6.28 -7.31 -8.40
C ILE A 241 5.44 -8.06 -9.42
N VAL A 242 4.32 -7.46 -9.81
CA VAL A 242 3.38 -8.03 -10.79
C VAL A 242 3.52 -7.24 -12.07
N THR A 243 3.77 -7.89 -13.20
CA THR A 243 4.01 -7.23 -14.49
C THR A 243 3.16 -7.86 -15.59
N SER A 244 2.35 -7.06 -16.29
CA SER A 244 1.74 -7.45 -17.56
C SER A 244 2.80 -7.41 -18.66
N LEU A 245 3.08 -8.57 -19.24
CA LEU A 245 4.10 -8.78 -20.27
C LEU A 245 3.63 -8.40 -21.67
N ASN A 246 2.32 -8.32 -21.88
CA ASN A 246 1.71 -8.01 -23.18
C ASN A 246 0.83 -6.74 -23.16
N GLY A 247 0.82 -5.98 -22.06
CA GLY A 247 0.11 -4.70 -21.96
C GLY A 247 -1.41 -4.83 -21.80
N VAL A 248 -1.87 -6.02 -21.41
CA VAL A 248 -3.26 -6.37 -21.07
C VAL A 248 -3.44 -6.38 -19.57
#